data_AF-A0A2U9IXB4-F1
#
_entry.id   AF-A0A2U9IXB4-F1
#
_cell.length_a   1.000
_cell.length_b   1.000
_cell.length_c   1.000
_cell.angle_alpha   90.00
_cell.angle_beta   90.00
_cell.angle_gamma   90.00
#
_symmetry.space_group_name_H-M   'P 1'
#
loop_
_entity.id
_entity.type
_entity.pdbx_description
1 polymer ?
#
loop_
_entity_poly.entity_id
_entity_poly.type
_entity_poly.pdbx_seq_one_letter_code
_entity_poly.pdbx_strand_id
1 'polypeptide(L)' 'MYVRPMKDDEVEVEAFVPARCSIKGFRTTIVIRGNKLIRGKCECGSFPCSHSSKLYLMYMRTRHMTTVSGRRG' A
#
# COMPACT_ATOMS: atom_id res chain seq x y z
N MET A 1 -1.33 3.66 -8.41
CA MET A 1 -0.53 3.00 -7.35
C MET A 1 0.73 2.48 -8.01
N TYR A 2 1.88 2.85 -7.49
CA TYR A 2 3.19 2.40 -7.97
C TYR A 2 3.72 1.36 -7.00
N VAL A 3 4.17 0.23 -7.52
CA VAL A 3 4.71 -0.89 -6.75
C VAL A 3 6.15 -1.08 -7.21
N ARG A 4 7.10 -1.01 -6.29
CA ARG A 4 8.52 -1.15 -6.55
C ARG A 4 9.09 -2.29 -5.70
N PRO A 5 9.56 -3.39 -6.30
CA PRO A 5 10.27 -4.42 -5.56
C PRO A 5 11.60 -3.86 -5.03
N MET A 6 11.94 -4.22 -3.80
CA MET A 6 13.18 -3.88 -3.12
C MET A 6 13.96 -5.18 -2.79
N LYS A 7 15.10 -5.04 -2.11
CA LYS A 7 15.90 -6.19 -1.64
C LYS A 7 15.15 -6.92 -0.50
N ASP A 8 15.50 -8.18 -0.25
CA ASP A 8 15.00 -8.98 0.88
C ASP A 8 13.46 -9.18 0.94
N ASP A 9 12.81 -9.44 -0.20
CA ASP A 9 11.35 -9.61 -0.33
C ASP A 9 10.52 -8.42 0.15
N GLU A 10 11.15 -7.24 0.18
CA GLU A 10 10.46 -5.98 0.44
C GLU A 10 9.83 -5.43 -0.82
N VAL A 11 8.65 -4.83 -0.66
CA VAL A 11 7.92 -4.15 -1.71
C VAL A 11 7.54 -2.77 -1.19
N GLU A 12 8.05 -1.75 -1.86
CA GLU A 12 7.61 -0.38 -1.65
C GLU A 12 6.36 -0.12 -2.50
N VAL A 13 5.30 0.36 -1.86
CA VAL A 13 4.05 0.72 -2.51
C VAL A 13 3.79 2.19 -2.25
N GLU A 14 3.60 2.95 -3.31
CA GLU A 14 3.30 4.37 -3.25
C GLU A 14 1.99 4.67 -3.97
N ALA A 15 1.09 5.40 -3.31
CA ALA A 15 -0.10 5.92 -3.97
C ALA A 15 -0.62 7.19 -3.30
N PHE A 16 -1.43 7.92 -4.07
CA PHE A 16 -2.34 8.91 -3.52
C PHE A 16 -3.55 8.22 -2.90
N VAL A 17 -3.74 8.44 -1.61
CA VAL A 17 -4.86 7.89 -0.85
C VAL A 17 -5.90 8.98 -0.66
N PRO A 18 -7.10 8.85 -1.26
CA PRO A 18 -8.17 9.81 -1.05
C PRO A 18 -8.68 9.71 0.39
N ALA A 19 -8.77 10.86 1.04
CA ALA A 19 -9.16 11.01 2.43
C ALA A 19 -10.29 12.02 2.56
N ARG A 20 -11.25 11.77 3.46
CA ARG A 20 -12.34 12.73 3.70
C ARG A 20 -11.84 14.07 4.26
N CYS A 21 -10.65 14.08 4.87
CA CYS A 21 -10.04 15.27 5.46
C CYS A 21 -9.24 16.14 4.48
N SER A 22 -9.06 15.74 3.21
CA SER A 22 -8.37 16.56 2.21
C SER A 22 -8.87 16.27 0.79
N ILE A 23 -9.25 17.32 0.07
CA ILE A 23 -9.73 17.27 -1.32
C ILE A 23 -8.66 16.69 -2.27
N LYS A 24 -7.37 16.91 -1.99
CA LYS A 24 -6.26 16.40 -2.82
C LYS A 24 -5.85 14.97 -2.47
N GLY A 25 -6.34 14.41 -1.36
CA GLY A 25 -5.82 13.17 -0.78
C GLY A 25 -4.41 13.36 -0.21
N PHE A 26 -3.79 12.27 0.24
CA PHE A 26 -2.43 12.27 0.79
C PHE A 26 -1.55 11.29 0.03
N ARG A 27 -0.37 11.74 -0.38
CA ARG A 27 0.66 10.83 -0.88
C ARG A 27 1.15 9.97 0.27
N THR A 28 1.09 8.66 0.06
CA THR A 28 1.46 7.67 1.07
C THR A 28 2.36 6.64 0.42
N THR A 29 3.48 6.36 1.09
CA THR A 29 4.43 5.31 0.74
C THR A 29 4.47 4.31 1.89
N ILE A 30 4.34 3.03 1.61
CA ILE A 30 4.46 1.95 2.59
C ILE A 30 5.47 0.93 2.09
N VAL A 31 6.21 0.30 3.00
CA VAL A 31 7.09 -0.82 2.69
C VAL A 31 6.53 -2.06 3.35
N ILE A 32 6.39 -3.12 2.55
CA ILE A 32 5.78 -4.38 2.95
C ILE A 32 6.80 -5.48 2.74
N ARG A 33 7.04 -6.31 3.75
CA ARG A 33 7.84 -7.54 3.61
C ARG A 33 6.91 -8.74 3.75
N GLY A 34 6.76 -9.53 2.69
CA GLY A 34 5.76 -10.60 2.65
C GLY A 34 4.33 -10.04 2.83
N ASN A 35 3.72 -10.27 4.00
CA ASN A 35 2.38 -9.74 4.35
C ASN A 35 2.42 -8.67 5.45
N LYS A 36 3.60 -8.30 5.95
CA LYS A 36 3.73 -7.36 7.06
C LYS A 36 4.11 -5.98 6.54
N LEU A 37 3.37 -4.97 6.98
CA LEU A 37 3.74 -3.57 6.78
C LEU A 37 4.85 -3.21 7.78
N ILE A 38 6.06 -2.94 7.28
CA ILE A 38 7.25 -2.74 8.11
C ILE A 38 7.58 -1.25 8.29
N ARG A 39 7.27 -0.42 7.29
CA ARG A 39 7.53 1.02 7.31
C ARG A 39 6.48 1.75 6.51
N GLY A 40 6.34 3.04 6.76
CA GLY A 40 5.54 3.90 5.92
C GLY A 40 5.72 5.37 6.24
N LYS A 41 5.43 6.19 5.23
CA LYS A 41 5.49 7.63 5.26
C LYS A 41 4.21 8.15 4.64
N CYS A 42 3.52 9.03 5.34
CA CYS A 42 2.33 9.70 4.84
C CYS A 42 2.53 11.20 4.96
N GLU A 43 2.05 11.95 3.96
CA GLU A 43 2.01 13.41 3.99
C GLU A 43 1.19 13.97 5.17
N CYS A 44 0.34 13.17 5.81
CA CYS A 44 -0.38 13.58 7.02
C CYS A 44 0.51 13.69 8.27
N GLY A 45 1.79 13.30 8.20
CA GLY A 45 2.76 13.45 9.28
C GLY A 45 2.66 12.41 10.41
N SER A 46 1.79 11.40 10.28
CA SER A 46 1.64 10.35 11.29
C SER A 46 1.74 8.95 10.68
N PHE A 47 2.36 8.02 11.42
CA PHE A 47 2.45 6.62 11.06
C PHE A 47 2.46 5.75 12.33
N PRO A 48 1.56 4.76 12.48
CA PRO A 48 0.52 4.34 11.52
C PRO A 48 -0.65 5.35 11.46
N CYS A 49 -1.21 5.55 10.26
CA CYS A 49 -2.38 6.38 10.02
C CYS A 49 -3.40 5.67 9.12
N SER A 50 -4.64 6.17 9.10
CA SER A 50 -5.73 5.62 8.28
C SER A 50 -5.37 5.56 6.78
N HIS A 51 -4.55 6.48 6.28
CA HIS A 51 -4.07 6.48 4.90
C HIS A 51 -3.13 5.30 4.61
N SER A 52 -2.17 5.05 5.50
CA SER A 52 -1.23 3.93 5.38
C SER A 52 -1.94 2.57 5.45
N SER A 53 -2.92 2.42 6.35
CA SER A 53 -3.74 1.21 6.45
C SER A 53 -4.58 1.00 5.20
N LYS A 54 -5.19 2.07 4.66
CA LYS A 54 -5.98 2.00 3.42
C LYS A 54 -5.12 1.61 2.22
N LEU A 55 -3.92 2.17 2.10
CA LEU A 55 -2.98 1.79 1.04
C LEU A 55 -2.57 0.31 1.14
N TYR A 56 -2.28 -0.16 2.36
CA TYR A 56 -1.94 -1.56 2.60
C TYR A 56 -3.08 -2.49 2.19
N LEU A 57 -4.32 -2.19 2.59
CA LEU A 57 -5.50 -2.98 2.21
C LEU A 57 -5.72 -2.99 0.70
N MET A 58 -5.54 -1.84 0.04
CA MET A 58 -5.62 -1.73 -1.42
C MET A 58 -4.56 -2.62 -2.10
N TYR A 59 -3.31 -2.58 -1.63
CA TYR A 59 -2.24 -3.41 -2.16
C TYR A 59 -2.49 -4.91 -1.94
N MET A 60 -2.90 -5.31 -0.73
CA MET A 60 -3.23 -6.71 -0.43
C MET A 60 -4.36 -7.21 -1.34
N ARG A 61 -5.43 -6.41 -1.54
CA ARG A 61 -6.52 -6.75 -2.47
C ARG A 61 -6.00 -6.97 -3.89
N THR A 62 -5.19 -6.06 -4.42
CA THR A 62 -4.64 -6.20 -5.77
C THR A 62 -3.72 -7.41 -5.90
N ARG A 63 -2.90 -7.69 -4.88
CA ARG A 63 -2.01 -8.85 -4.85
C ARG A 63 -2.78 -10.17 -4.81
N HIS A 64 -3.86 -10.24 -4.04
CA HIS A 64 -4.74 -11.41 -4.03
C HIS A 64 -5.48 -11.60 -5.36
N MET A 65 -5.89 -10.52 -6.04
CA MET A 65 -6.52 -10.63 -7.36
C MET A 65 -5.56 -11.20 -8.42
N THR A 66 -4.28 -10.82 -8.39
CA THR A 66 -3.27 -11.39 -9.30
C THR A 66 -2.98 -12.87 -9.05
N THR A 67 -3.17 -13.36 -7.82
CA THR A 67 -2.98 -14.79 -7.49
C THR A 67 -4.20 -15.64 -7.90
N VAL A 68 -5.40 -15.06 -7.91
CA VAL A 68 -6.64 -15.79 -8.20
C VAL A 68 -6.93 -15.90 -9.70
N SER A 69 -6.38 -15.03 -10.55
CA SER A 69 -6.53 -15.13 -12.01
C SER A 69 -5.82 -16.34 -12.67
N GLY A 70 -5.05 -17.12 -11.91
CA GLY A 70 -4.43 -18.38 -12.35
C GLY A 70 -5.21 -19.66 -12.00
N ARG A 71 -6.40 -19.57 -11.39
CA ARG A 71 -7.29 -20.71 -11.16
C ARG A 71 -8.63 -20.49 -11.87
N ARG A 72 -8.62 -20.65 -13.19
CA ARG A 72 -9.78 -21.19 -13.90
C ARG A 72 -9.37 -22.59 -14.36
N GLY A 73 -9.59 -23.55 -13.48
CA GLY A 73 -9.82 -24.94 -13.87
C GLY A 73 -11.28 -25.11 -14.25
#